data_AF-A0A259NAB3-F1
#
_entry.id   AF-A0A259NAB3-F1
#
_cell.length_a   1.000
_cell.length_b   1.000
_cell.length_c   1.000
_cell.angle_alpha   90.00
_cell.angle_beta   90.00
_cell.angle_gamma   90.00
#
_symmetry.space_group_name_H-M   'P 1'
#
loop_
_entity.id
_entity.type
_entity.pdbx_description
1 polymer ?
#
loop_
_entity_poly.entity_id
_entity_poly.type
_entity_poly.pdbx_seq_one_letter_code
_entity_poly.pdbx_strand_id
1 'polypeptide(L)'
;MPIMNKKQLSAVSMYQYGISTIVLTEHKNLSKIEEMFTSSDDSKWMDGKGKKYLHSWLKVHLLKEDKYFTQHTGKADVNNERWVNFCDDCVNFAVLTMMLYETPIHLVHPSQYGTMFKNSTPKGTRGEMPTLIEGINCVMAD
;
A
#
# COMPACT_ATOMS: atom_id res chain seq x y z
N MET A 1 -22.29 23.75 11.46
CA MET A 1 -21.18 22.86 11.85
C MET A 1 -20.20 22.80 10.70
N PRO A 2 -18.90 23.05 10.88
CA PRO A 2 -17.94 22.83 9.80
C PRO A 2 -17.87 21.33 9.53
N ILE A 3 -18.07 20.95 8.27
CA ILE A 3 -17.86 19.57 7.80
C ILE A 3 -16.36 19.33 7.96
N MET A 4 -15.95 18.64 9.04
CA MET A 4 -14.60 18.12 9.14
C MET A 4 -14.41 17.21 7.93
N ASN A 5 -13.56 17.61 6.99
CA ASN A 5 -13.16 16.77 5.86
C ASN A 5 -12.62 15.46 6.44
N LYS A 6 -13.45 14.42 6.45
CA LYS A 6 -13.03 13.09 6.87
C LYS A 6 -11.90 12.67 5.94
N LYS A 7 -10.79 12.20 6.52
CA LYS A 7 -9.69 11.64 5.76
C LYS A 7 -10.24 10.55 4.85
N GLN A 8 -10.03 10.71 3.55
CA GLN A 8 -10.42 9.69 2.58
C GLN A 8 -9.28 8.67 2.50
N LEU A 9 -9.61 7.41 2.74
CA LEU A 9 -8.65 6.31 2.87
C LEU A 9 -8.85 5.30 1.75
N SER A 10 -7.76 4.74 1.25
CA SER A 10 -7.73 3.63 0.31
C SER A 10 -7.15 2.42 0.99
N ALA A 11 -7.78 1.26 0.80
CA ALA A 11 -7.23 -0.02 1.18
C ALA A 11 -6.52 -0.63 -0.03
N VAL A 12 -5.19 -0.59 -0.04
CA VAL A 12 -4.37 -1.19 -1.10
C VAL A 12 -4.21 -2.68 -0.79
N SER A 13 -4.70 -3.54 -1.68
CA SER A 13 -4.44 -4.97 -1.61
C SER A 13 -3.04 -5.24 -2.15
N MET A 14 -2.27 -6.08 -1.46
CA MET A 14 -0.95 -6.52 -1.91
C MET A 14 -0.94 -8.00 -2.33
N TYR A 15 -2.09 -8.67 -2.35
CA TYR A 15 -2.19 -10.11 -2.62
C TYR A 15 -1.72 -10.50 -4.01
N GLN A 16 -2.01 -9.68 -5.03
CA GLN A 16 -1.50 -9.86 -6.40
C GLN A 16 0.03 -9.84 -6.47
N TYR A 17 0.69 -9.31 -5.44
CA TYR A 17 2.14 -9.29 -5.29
C TYR A 17 2.64 -10.40 -4.34
N GLY A 18 1.81 -11.36 -3.95
CA GLY A 18 2.20 -12.43 -3.02
C GLY A 18 2.52 -11.95 -1.60
N ILE A 19 2.01 -10.78 -1.23
CA ILE A 19 2.14 -10.18 0.11
C ILE A 19 0.76 -10.30 0.78
N SER A 20 0.68 -10.87 1.99
CA SER A 20 -0.59 -11.21 2.63
C SER A 20 -1.30 -10.04 3.34
N THR A 21 -0.79 -8.83 3.14
CA THR A 21 -1.20 -7.61 3.83
C THR A 21 -2.12 -6.73 2.97
N ILE A 22 -3.10 -6.10 3.61
CA ILE A 22 -3.88 -4.99 3.06
C ILE A 22 -3.47 -3.72 3.82
N VAL A 23 -3.08 -2.68 3.09
CA VAL A 23 -2.56 -1.44 3.67
C VAL A 23 -3.58 -0.32 3.52
N LEU A 24 -3.93 0.35 4.62
CA LEU A 24 -4.68 1.59 4.57
C LEU A 24 -3.74 2.77 4.34
N THR A 25 -4.06 3.62 3.37
CA THR A 25 -3.34 4.86 3.10
C THR A 25 -4.30 5.98 2.73
N GLU A 26 -3.92 7.24 2.93
CA GLU A 26 -4.76 8.36 2.50
C GLU A 26 -4.78 8.44 0.96
N HIS A 27 -5.93 8.80 0.37
CA HIS A 27 -6.04 8.97 -1.10
C HIS A 27 -4.96 9.90 -1.65
N LYS A 28 -4.75 11.03 -0.97
CA LYS A 28 -3.73 12.02 -1.32
C LYS A 28 -2.30 11.45 -1.29
N ASN A 29 -2.06 10.37 -0.55
CA ASN A 29 -0.74 9.77 -0.47
C ASN A 29 -0.39 9.03 -1.76
N LEU A 30 -1.36 8.37 -2.39
CA LEU A 30 -1.16 7.71 -3.68
C LEU A 30 -0.72 8.72 -4.75
N SER A 31 -1.44 9.84 -4.88
CA SER A 31 -1.10 10.90 -5.83
C SER A 31 0.23 11.58 -5.52
N LYS A 32 0.58 11.78 -4.24
CA LYS A 32 1.87 12.33 -3.85
C LYS A 32 3.04 11.44 -4.23
N ILE A 33 2.90 10.12 -4.04
CA ILE A 33 3.93 9.15 -4.41
C ILE A 33 4.08 9.09 -5.93
N GLU A 34 2.97 9.13 -6.66
CA GLU A 34 2.98 9.19 -8.13
C GLU A 34 3.68 10.47 -8.64
N GLU A 35 3.33 11.63 -8.09
CA GLU A 35 3.99 12.90 -8.40
C GLU A 35 5.49 12.85 -8.06
N MET A 36 5.86 12.29 -6.91
CA MET A 36 7.25 12.13 -6.50
C MET A 36 8.06 11.30 -7.50
N PHE A 37 7.52 10.17 -7.96
CA PHE A 37 8.20 9.34 -8.95
C PHE A 37 8.23 10.00 -10.33
N THR A 38 7.18 10.73 -10.72
CA THR A 38 7.09 11.39 -12.02
C THR A 38 8.02 12.60 -12.12
N SER A 39 8.08 13.41 -11.06
CA SER A 39 8.88 14.64 -11.01
C SER A 39 10.37 14.41 -10.74
N SER A 40 10.74 13.22 -10.24
CA SER A 40 12.13 12.92 -9.89
C SER A 40 12.85 12.16 -11.00
N ASP A 41 14.04 12.65 -11.36
CA ASP A 41 14.99 11.95 -12.23
C ASP A 41 15.27 10.52 -11.71
N ASP A 42 15.56 9.60 -12.63
CA ASP A 42 15.84 8.21 -12.29
C ASP A 42 17.11 8.04 -11.45
N SER A 43 18.10 8.90 -11.67
CA SER A 43 19.35 8.96 -10.92
C SER A 43 19.18 9.17 -9.41
N LYS A 44 18.03 9.71 -8.97
CA LYS A 44 17.72 9.92 -7.54
C LYS A 44 17.52 8.60 -6.78
N TRP A 45 17.20 7.50 -7.48
CA TRP A 45 16.77 6.26 -6.84
C TRP A 45 17.91 5.25 -6.76
N MET A 46 18.10 4.70 -5.55
CA MET A 46 19.04 3.60 -5.29
C MET A 46 20.46 3.89 -5.78
N ASP A 47 21.00 5.06 -5.40
CA ASP A 47 22.35 5.50 -5.76
C ASP A 47 22.59 5.51 -7.28
N GLY A 48 21.62 5.99 -8.05
CA GLY A 48 21.70 6.08 -9.51
C GLY A 48 21.26 4.84 -10.27
N LYS A 49 20.81 3.78 -9.59
CA LYS A 49 20.37 2.53 -10.24
C LYS A 49 18.95 2.60 -10.82
N GLY A 50 18.18 3.63 -10.46
CA GLY A 50 16.89 3.91 -11.09
C GLY A 50 15.69 3.19 -10.47
N LYS A 51 14.50 3.60 -10.93
CA LYS A 51 13.20 3.12 -10.46
C LYS A 51 12.99 1.62 -10.67
N LYS A 52 13.49 1.05 -11.76
CA LYS A 52 13.39 -0.40 -12.02
C LYS A 52 14.17 -1.23 -10.99
N TYR A 53 15.34 -0.73 -10.57
CA TYR A 53 16.11 -1.38 -9.51
C TYR A 53 15.40 -1.22 -8.17
N LEU A 54 14.91 -0.02 -7.85
CA LEU A 54 14.11 0.23 -6.65
C LEU A 54 12.90 -0.72 -6.58
N HIS A 55 12.17 -0.87 -7.68
CA HIS A 55 11.02 -1.78 -7.78
C HIS A 55 11.42 -3.23 -7.44
N SER A 56 12.50 -3.73 -8.05
CA SER A 56 12.99 -5.08 -7.80
C SER A 56 13.45 -5.27 -6.36
N TRP A 57 14.13 -4.28 -5.79
CA TRP A 57 14.59 -4.30 -4.41
C TRP A 57 13.41 -4.29 -3.43
N LEU A 58 12.44 -3.39 -3.62
CA LEU A 58 11.22 -3.29 -2.81
C LEU A 58 10.46 -4.62 -2.83
N LYS A 59 10.31 -5.26 -3.99
CA LYS A 59 9.64 -6.56 -4.08
C LYS A 59 10.28 -7.61 -3.16
N VAL A 60 11.60 -7.74 -3.18
CA VAL A 60 12.32 -8.70 -2.35
C VAL A 60 12.27 -8.31 -0.88
N HIS A 61 12.39 -7.01 -0.57
CA HIS A 61 12.31 -6.50 0.79
C HIS A 61 10.94 -6.77 1.42
N LEU A 62 9.86 -6.39 0.72
CA LEU A 62 8.49 -6.54 1.17
C LEU A 62 8.10 -8.01 1.41
N LEU A 63 8.52 -8.95 0.56
CA LEU A 63 8.27 -10.37 0.79
C LEU A 63 8.93 -10.88 2.09
N LYS A 64 10.11 -10.35 2.46
CA LYS A 64 10.78 -10.71 3.71
C LYS A 64 10.05 -10.12 4.92
N GLU A 65 9.63 -8.87 4.83
CA GLU A 65 8.90 -8.18 5.90
C GLU A 65 7.52 -8.81 6.11
N ASP A 66 6.78 -9.10 5.05
CA ASP A 66 5.47 -9.76 5.12
C ASP A 66 5.57 -11.13 5.80
N LYS A 67 6.59 -11.92 5.45
CA LYS A 67 6.89 -13.18 6.14
C LYS A 67 7.17 -12.95 7.63
N TYR A 68 7.97 -11.94 7.97
CA TYR A 68 8.29 -11.62 9.37
C TYR A 68 7.02 -11.28 10.16
N PHE A 69 6.17 -10.38 9.66
CA PHE A 69 4.97 -9.97 10.37
C PHE A 69 3.86 -11.03 10.36
N THR A 70 3.81 -11.89 9.34
CA THR A 70 2.93 -13.08 9.35
C THR A 70 3.33 -14.06 10.46
N GLN A 71 4.63 -14.21 10.72
CA GLN A 71 5.13 -15.04 11.83
C GLN A 71 5.03 -14.35 13.20
N HIS A 72 5.03 -13.01 13.23
CA HIS A 72 5.01 -12.20 14.43
C HIS A 72 3.85 -11.21 14.40
N THR A 73 2.62 -11.72 14.32
CA THR A 73 1.43 -10.89 14.11
C THR A 73 1.23 -9.81 15.17
N GLY A 74 1.62 -10.06 16.43
CA GLY A 74 1.61 -9.07 17.51
C GLY A 74 2.62 -7.92 17.35
N LYS A 75 3.49 -7.98 16.34
CA LYS A 75 4.42 -6.89 15.97
C LYS A 75 3.85 -6.00 14.86
N ALA A 76 2.77 -6.40 14.19
CA ALA A 76 2.08 -5.53 13.24
C ALA A 76 1.22 -4.54 14.00
N ASP A 77 1.82 -3.43 14.40
CA ASP A 77 1.21 -2.41 15.25
C ASP A 77 1.61 -1.03 14.75
N VAL A 78 0.69 -0.07 14.84
CA VAL A 78 0.89 1.30 14.36
C VAL A 78 1.95 2.09 15.12
N ASN A 79 2.38 1.61 16.29
CA ASN A 79 3.48 2.17 17.07
C ASN A 79 4.81 1.44 16.80
N ASN A 80 4.80 0.37 16.00
CA ASN A 80 6.01 -0.29 15.54
C ASN A 80 6.48 0.37 14.25
N GLU A 81 7.57 1.13 14.32
CA GLU A 81 8.18 1.83 13.18
C GLU A 81 8.47 0.89 12.01
N ARG A 82 8.93 -0.34 12.27
CA ARG A 82 9.19 -1.32 11.21
C ARG A 82 7.91 -1.70 10.45
N TRP A 83 6.79 -1.80 11.15
CA TRP A 83 5.48 -2.08 10.54
C TRP A 83 4.99 -0.90 9.72
N VAL A 84 5.15 0.32 10.23
CA VAL A 84 4.80 1.54 9.51
C VAL A 84 5.62 1.66 8.22
N ASN A 85 6.95 1.47 8.29
CA ASN A 85 7.83 1.49 7.13
C ASN A 85 7.45 0.41 6.10
N PHE A 86 7.12 -0.80 6.56
CA PHE A 86 6.62 -1.86 5.67
C PHE A 86 5.32 -1.47 4.96
N CYS A 87 4.38 -0.83 5.67
CA CYS A 87 3.14 -0.33 5.07
C CYS A 87 3.42 0.76 4.03
N ASP A 88 4.29 1.73 4.34
CA ASP A 88 4.66 2.80 3.42
C ASP A 88 5.37 2.25 2.17
N ASP A 89 6.28 1.30 2.34
CA ASP A 89 6.96 0.62 1.23
C ASP A 89 6.00 -0.19 0.36
N CYS A 90 4.95 -0.80 0.95
CA CYS A 90 3.90 -1.45 0.18
C CYS A 90 3.19 -0.46 -0.75
N VAL A 91 2.84 0.72 -0.25
CA VAL A 91 2.17 1.76 -1.04
C VAL A 91 3.11 2.30 -2.13
N ASN A 92 4.37 2.57 -1.78
CA ASN A 92 5.40 2.97 -2.76
C ASN A 92 5.55 1.94 -3.88
N PHE A 93 5.62 0.65 -3.52
CA PHE A 93 5.75 -0.44 -4.48
C PHE A 93 4.53 -0.54 -5.40
N ALA A 94 3.31 -0.39 -4.87
CA ALA A 94 2.09 -0.46 -5.67
C ALA A 94 2.02 0.68 -6.70
N VAL A 95 2.28 1.92 -6.28
CA VAL A 95 2.31 3.09 -7.17
C VAL A 95 3.42 2.96 -8.21
N LEU A 96 4.62 2.55 -7.79
CA LEU A 96 5.75 2.36 -8.70
C LEU A 96 5.48 1.28 -9.75
N THR A 97 4.81 0.18 -9.35
CA THR A 97 4.40 -0.88 -10.27
C THR A 97 3.41 -0.35 -11.30
N MET A 98 2.41 0.42 -10.88
CA MET A 98 1.46 1.06 -11.79
C MET A 98 2.17 1.94 -12.83
N MET A 99 3.12 2.76 -12.39
CA MET A 99 3.82 3.66 -13.31
C MET A 99 4.74 2.94 -14.29
N LEU A 100 5.44 1.87 -13.84
CA LEU A 100 6.41 1.16 -14.68
C LEU A 100 5.76 0.20 -15.68
N TYR A 101 4.58 -0.33 -15.37
CA TYR A 101 3.95 -1.41 -16.13
C TYR A 101 2.51 -1.11 -16.56
N GLU A 102 2.02 0.10 -16.30
CA GLU A 102 0.65 0.54 -16.64
C GLU A 102 -0.45 -0.35 -16.04
N THR A 103 -0.14 -1.01 -14.90
CA THR A 103 -1.09 -1.87 -14.19
C THR A 103 -1.85 -1.09 -13.12
N PRO A 104 -3.18 -1.22 -12.98
CA PRO A 104 -3.92 -0.48 -11.97
C PRO A 104 -3.49 -0.86 -10.54
N ILE A 105 -3.57 0.09 -9.61
CA ILE A 105 -3.45 -0.20 -8.17
C ILE A 105 -4.70 -0.96 -7.73
N HIS A 106 -4.51 -2.13 -7.12
CA HIS A 106 -5.61 -2.96 -6.64
C HIS A 106 -6.15 -2.42 -5.32
N LEU A 107 -7.27 -1.70 -5.37
CA LEU A 107 -7.95 -1.18 -4.20
C LEU A 107 -9.07 -2.12 -3.74
N VAL A 108 -9.22 -2.29 -2.43
CA VAL A 108 -10.31 -3.07 -1.83
C VAL A 108 -11.53 -2.18 -1.66
N HIS A 109 -12.66 -2.63 -2.19
CA HIS A 109 -13.93 -1.93 -2.04
C HIS A 109 -14.37 -1.87 -0.55
N PRO A 110 -14.91 -0.75 -0.03
CA PRO A 110 -15.31 -0.62 1.37
C PRO A 110 -16.30 -1.68 1.87
N SER A 111 -17.24 -2.12 1.02
CA SER A 111 -18.20 -3.18 1.36
C SER A 111 -17.54 -4.53 1.63
N GLN A 112 -16.35 -4.78 1.09
CA GLN A 112 -15.62 -6.03 1.22
C GLN A 112 -14.44 -5.94 2.20
N TYR A 113 -14.02 -4.71 2.53
CA TYR A 113 -12.89 -4.46 3.41
C TYR A 113 -13.02 -5.19 4.75
N GLY A 114 -14.20 -5.19 5.37
CA GLY A 114 -14.41 -5.91 6.63
C GLY A 114 -14.12 -7.42 6.53
N THR A 115 -14.48 -8.06 5.41
CA THR A 115 -14.24 -9.49 5.18
C THR A 115 -12.79 -9.76 4.80
N MET A 116 -12.24 -8.97 3.88
CA MET A 116 -10.85 -9.14 3.45
C MET A 116 -9.85 -8.82 4.57
N PHE A 117 -10.11 -7.78 5.37
CA PHE A 117 -9.30 -7.45 6.53
C PHE A 117 -9.35 -8.57 7.58
N LYS A 118 -10.51 -9.19 7.82
CA LYS A 118 -10.62 -10.36 8.71
C LYS A 118 -9.74 -11.53 8.26
N ASN A 119 -9.59 -11.72 6.95
CA ASN A 119 -8.78 -12.79 6.38
C ASN A 119 -7.30 -12.39 6.17
N SER A 120 -7.00 -11.10 6.18
CA SER A 120 -5.63 -10.60 6.14
C SER A 120 -4.88 -10.93 7.43
N THR A 121 -3.64 -11.37 7.25
CA THR A 121 -2.68 -11.59 8.33
C THR A 121 -1.34 -11.12 7.81
N PRO A 122 -0.66 -10.21 8.51
CA PRO A 122 -0.99 -9.59 9.81
C PRO A 122 -2.07 -8.48 9.79
N LYS A 123 -2.57 -8.09 10.97
CA LYS A 123 -3.63 -7.08 11.18
C LYS A 123 -3.13 -5.88 12.00
N GLY A 124 -2.48 -4.93 11.35
CA GLY A 124 -1.87 -3.76 12.02
C GLY A 124 -2.53 -2.41 11.72
N THR A 125 -3.84 -2.36 11.49
CA THR A 125 -4.57 -1.12 11.19
C THR A 125 -5.38 -0.63 12.39
N ARG A 126 -5.70 0.68 12.43
CA ARG A 126 -6.47 1.31 13.53
C ARG A 126 -7.99 1.02 13.49
N GLY A 127 -8.44 0.05 12.71
CA GLY A 127 -9.87 -0.25 12.54
C GLY A 127 -10.63 0.79 11.70
N GLU A 128 -9.93 1.61 10.93
CA GLU A 128 -10.52 2.59 10.01
C GLU A 128 -11.07 1.88 8.74
N MET A 129 -12.09 2.48 8.11
CA MET A 129 -12.71 1.98 6.89
C MET A 129 -12.21 2.77 5.67
N PRO A 130 -11.90 2.11 4.54
CA PRO A 130 -11.60 2.81 3.31
C PRO A 130 -12.86 3.47 2.73
N THR A 131 -12.64 4.44 1.86
CA THR A 131 -13.62 5.15 1.05
C THR A 131 -13.29 4.97 -0.42
N LEU A 132 -14.31 5.06 -1.29
CA LEU A 132 -14.11 4.95 -2.73
C LEU A 132 -13.35 6.16 -3.29
N ILE A 133 -12.41 5.90 -4.21
CA ILE A 133 -11.90 6.92 -5.13
C ILE A 133 -12.76 6.86 -6.39
N GLU A 134 -13.34 7.98 -6.80
CA GLU A 134 -14.04 8.06 -8.09
C GLU A 134 -13.05 7.78 -9.24
N GLY A 135 -13.42 6.89 -10.17
CA GLY A 135 -12.64 6.61 -11.37
C GLY A 135 -11.50 5.59 -11.24
N ILE A 136 -11.26 5.00 -10.07
CA ILE A 136 -10.28 3.90 -9.91
C ILE A 136 -11.01 2.55 -9.82
N ASN A 137 -10.55 1.59 -10.62
CA ASN A 137 -11.05 0.21 -10.57
C ASN A 137 -10.78 -0.41 -9.19
N CYS A 138 -11.85 -0.65 -8.44
CA CYS A 138 -11.79 -1.40 -7.19
C CYS A 138 -11.88 -2.89 -7.50
N VAL A 139 -11.08 -3.69 -6.81
CA VAL A 139 -11.20 -5.14 -6.86
C VAL A 139 -12.42 -5.53 -6.03
N MET A 140 -13.36 -6.21 -6.69
CA MET A 140 -14.39 -6.99 -6.03
C MET A 140 -13.83 -8.41 -5.86
N ALA A 141 -13.68 -8.88 -4.63
CA ALA A 141 -13.45 -10.30 -4.37
C ALA A 141 -14.74 -11.07 -4.71
N ASP A 142 -14.64 -12.02 -5.65
CA ASP A 142 -15.66 -13.04 -5.91
C ASP A 142 -15.66 -14.11 -4.80
#